data_AF-A0A2H3CK67-F1
#
_entry.id   AF-A0A2H3CK67-F1
#
_cell.length_a   1.000
_cell.length_b   1.000
_cell.length_c   1.000
_cell.angle_alpha   90.00
_cell.angle_beta   90.00
_cell.angle_gamma   90.00
#
_symmetry.space_group_name_H-M   'P 1'
#
loop_
_entity.id
_entity.type
_entity.pdbx_description
1 polymer ?
#
loop_
_entity_poly.entity_id
_entity_poly.type
_entity_poly.pdbx_seq_one_letter_code
_entity_poly.pdbx_strand_id
1 'polypeptide(L)'
;MLLQHHPDKNVLRKDGQARVDVTVIKEAYFILSDPVSRHRYDMEILQKRATGGPRPAQVISLDDFDEEPSMNDSDYSAWKYKCRCGGVYTITDKEMESGHHSIACSSCSEVIWVGYELAGEKEV
;
A
#
# COMPACT_ATOMS: atom_id res chain seq x y z
N MET A 1 -25.57 -7.73 8.70
CA MET A 1 -25.25 -6.85 7.55
C MET A 1 -26.28 -6.94 6.42
N LEU A 2 -26.79 -8.12 6.03
CA LEU A 2 -27.78 -8.24 4.93
C LEU A 2 -29.13 -7.52 5.19
N LEU A 3 -29.61 -7.55 6.45
CA LEU A 3 -30.88 -6.92 6.86
C LEU A 3 -30.91 -5.39 6.71
N GLN A 4 -29.75 -4.71 6.65
CA GLN A 4 -29.67 -3.25 6.51
C GLN A 4 -29.76 -2.77 5.06
N HIS A 5 -29.62 -3.69 4.09
CA HIS A 5 -29.62 -3.41 2.66
C HIS A 5 -30.81 -4.05 1.93
N HIS A 6 -31.76 -4.61 2.67
CA HIS A 6 -32.99 -5.14 2.09
C HIS A 6 -33.86 -3.99 1.53
N PRO A 7 -34.41 -4.10 0.30
CA PRO A 7 -35.18 -3.02 -0.32
C PRO A 7 -36.39 -2.57 0.52
N ASP A 8 -36.98 -3.48 1.29
CA ASP A 8 -38.11 -3.20 2.20
C ASP A 8 -37.75 -2.29 3.40
N LYS A 9 -36.48 -2.23 3.82
CA LYS A 9 -36.01 -1.38 4.93
C LYS A 9 -35.30 -0.11 4.45
N ASN A 10 -35.13 0.06 3.15
CA ASN A 10 -34.41 1.18 2.54
C ASN A 10 -35.22 2.48 2.49
N VAL A 11 -36.52 2.43 2.86
CA VAL A 11 -37.44 3.58 2.87
C VAL A 11 -37.12 4.57 3.99
N LEU A 12 -36.36 4.16 5.03
CA LEU A 12 -36.08 4.97 6.23
C LEU A 12 -34.65 5.53 6.30
N ARG A 13 -33.80 5.35 5.28
CA ARG A 13 -32.39 5.80 5.35
C ARG A 13 -32.25 7.27 4.92
N LYS A 14 -31.68 8.09 5.82
CA LYS A 14 -31.36 9.51 5.59
C LYS A 14 -30.42 9.70 4.41
N ASP A 15 -30.66 10.76 3.63
CA ASP A 15 -29.82 11.20 2.52
C ASP A 15 -28.34 11.30 2.95
N GLY A 16 -27.47 10.60 2.21
CA GLY A 16 -26.02 10.62 2.42
C GLY A 16 -25.36 9.26 2.66
N GLN A 17 -26.11 8.17 2.87
CA GLN A 17 -25.53 6.81 2.96
C GLN A 17 -25.49 6.14 1.58
N ALA A 18 -24.30 5.69 1.17
CA ALA A 18 -24.10 4.97 -0.08
C ALA A 18 -25.05 3.75 -0.16
N ARG A 19 -25.94 3.76 -1.16
CA ARG A 19 -26.86 2.66 -1.44
C ARG A 19 -26.07 1.53 -2.09
N VAL A 20 -25.56 0.60 -1.29
CA VAL A 20 -25.05 -0.68 -1.81
C VAL A 20 -26.25 -1.56 -2.11
N ASP A 21 -26.42 -1.92 -3.39
CA ASP A 21 -27.46 -2.85 -3.84
C ASP A 21 -27.23 -4.24 -3.23
N VAL A 22 -28.31 -4.87 -2.78
CA VAL A 22 -28.31 -6.23 -2.23
C VAL A 22 -27.87 -7.27 -3.27
N THR A 23 -28.07 -7.00 -4.56
CA THR A 23 -27.62 -7.87 -5.65
C THR A 23 -26.09 -8.01 -5.66
N VAL A 24 -25.36 -6.90 -5.50
CA VAL A 24 -23.90 -6.85 -5.42
C VAL A 24 -23.39 -7.63 -4.20
N ILE A 25 -24.08 -7.53 -3.06
CA ILE A 25 -23.72 -8.28 -1.86
C ILE A 25 -23.90 -9.79 -2.07
N LYS A 26 -24.98 -10.21 -2.75
CA LYS A 26 -25.22 -11.62 -3.08
C LYS A 26 -24.14 -12.15 -4.01
N GLU A 27 -23.80 -11.41 -5.06
CA GLU A 27 -22.77 -11.78 -6.01
C GLU A 27 -21.40 -11.90 -5.34
N ALA A 28 -21.01 -10.92 -4.52
CA ALA A 28 -19.78 -10.97 -3.75
C ALA A 28 -19.74 -12.20 -2.83
N TYR A 29 -20.86 -12.54 -2.17
CA TYR A 29 -20.94 -13.74 -1.35
C TYR A 29 -20.70 -15.01 -2.18
N PHE A 30 -21.35 -15.16 -3.34
CA PHE A 30 -21.16 -16.32 -4.20
C PHE A 30 -19.71 -16.49 -4.63
N ILE A 31 -19.07 -15.43 -5.14
CA ILE A 31 -17.67 -15.44 -5.58
C ILE A 31 -16.70 -15.74 -4.42
N LEU A 32 -16.94 -15.17 -3.23
CA LEU A 32 -16.04 -15.34 -2.09
C LEU A 32 -16.26 -16.65 -1.32
N SER A 33 -17.43 -17.29 -1.48
CA SER A 33 -17.80 -18.52 -0.77
C SER A 33 -17.20 -19.79 -1.38
N ASP A 34 -16.93 -19.80 -2.69
CA ASP A 34 -16.32 -20.93 -3.38
C ASP A 34 -14.81 -20.71 -3.60
N PRO A 35 -13.93 -21.62 -3.15
CA PRO A 35 -12.48 -21.42 -3.23
C PRO A 35 -11.94 -21.20 -4.65
N VAL A 36 -12.56 -21.84 -5.65
CA VAL A 36 -12.10 -21.76 -7.05
C VAL A 36 -12.42 -20.38 -7.65
N SER A 37 -13.67 -19.93 -7.51
CA SER A 37 -14.09 -18.61 -7.96
C SER A 37 -13.40 -17.48 -7.21
N ARG A 38 -13.18 -17.63 -5.90
CA ARG A 38 -12.36 -16.70 -5.11
C ARG A 38 -10.94 -16.59 -5.65
N HIS A 39 -10.28 -17.72 -5.89
CA HIS A 39 -8.92 -17.71 -6.40
C HIS A 39 -8.81 -17.00 -7.76
N ARG A 40 -9.77 -17.25 -8.67
CA ARG A 40 -9.84 -16.56 -9.96
C ARG A 40 -9.99 -15.05 -9.80
N TYR A 41 -10.90 -14.62 -8.92
CA TYR A 41 -11.12 -13.21 -8.62
C TYR A 41 -9.87 -12.54 -8.04
N ASP A 42 -9.19 -13.20 -7.09
CA ASP A 42 -7.95 -12.70 -6.49
C ASP A 42 -6.85 -12.52 -7.55
N MET A 43 -6.72 -13.47 -8.49
CA MET A 43 -5.76 -13.38 -9.61
C MET A 43 -6.06 -12.19 -10.54
N GLU A 44 -7.33 -11.94 -10.86
CA GLU A 44 -7.73 -10.77 -11.67
C GLU A 44 -7.39 -9.45 -10.98
N ILE A 45 -7.58 -9.37 -9.65
CA ILE A 45 -7.19 -8.19 -8.87
C ILE A 45 -5.67 -7.98 -8.92
N LEU A 46 -4.88 -9.05 -8.75
CA LEU A 46 -3.42 -8.97 -8.80
C LEU A 46 -2.92 -8.47 -10.16
N GLN A 47 -3.51 -8.96 -11.26
CA GLN A 47 -3.20 -8.49 -12.61
C GLN A 47 -3.55 -7.00 -12.80
N LYS A 48 -4.70 -6.56 -12.31
CA LYS A 48 -5.13 -5.15 -12.37
C LYS A 48 -4.25 -4.22 -11.53
N ARG A 49 -3.68 -4.72 -10.43
CA ARG A 49 -2.76 -3.96 -9.57
C ARG A 49 -1.33 -3.90 -10.11
N ALA A 50 -0.93 -4.85 -10.96
CA ALA A 50 0.41 -4.89 -11.54
C ALA A 50 0.69 -3.75 -12.53
N THR A 51 -0.33 -3.11 -13.11
CA THR A 51 -0.17 -2.09 -14.16
C THR A 51 0.07 -0.67 -13.64
N GLY A 52 -0.07 -0.45 -12.33
CA GLY A 52 0.24 0.83 -11.69
C GLY A 52 0.72 0.55 -10.28
N GLY A 53 2.05 0.53 -10.09
CA GLY A 53 2.68 0.33 -8.79
C GLY A 53 2.05 1.22 -7.71
N PRO A 54 2.21 0.86 -6.42
CA PRO A 54 1.51 1.53 -5.32
C PRO A 54 1.70 3.05 -5.43
N ARG A 55 0.61 3.77 -5.69
CA ARG A 55 0.63 5.23 -5.67
C ARG A 55 0.88 5.63 -4.22
N PRO A 56 1.99 6.31 -3.88
CA PRO A 56 2.37 6.50 -2.49
C PRO A 56 1.38 7.36 -1.75
N ALA A 57 1.24 7.13 -0.45
CA ALA A 57 0.52 8.04 0.42
C ALA A 57 1.25 9.39 0.55
N GLN A 58 2.58 9.39 0.42
CA GLN A 58 3.44 10.55 0.65
C GLN A 58 4.81 10.37 -0.04
N VAL A 59 5.45 11.48 -0.38
CA VAL A 59 6.89 11.57 -0.73
C VAL A 59 7.59 12.30 0.41
N ILE A 60 8.70 11.75 0.92
CA ILE A 60 9.47 12.27 2.05
C ILE A 60 10.93 12.42 1.61
N SER A 61 11.58 13.54 1.95
CA SER A 61 13.01 13.73 1.64
C SER A 61 13.86 12.75 2.44
N LEU A 62 14.94 12.21 1.86
CA LEU A 62 15.90 11.41 2.61
C LEU A 62 16.52 12.21 3.77
N ASP A 63 16.61 13.53 3.66
CA ASP A 63 17.11 14.41 4.73
C ASP A 63 16.26 14.37 6.02
N ASP A 64 14.99 13.95 5.91
CA ASP A 64 14.09 13.79 7.06
C ASP A 64 14.30 12.44 7.78
N PHE A 65 15.17 11.56 7.26
CA PHE A 65 15.44 10.24 7.84
C PHE A 65 16.62 10.31 8.81
N ASP A 66 16.55 9.49 9.85
CA ASP A 66 17.67 9.26 10.76
C ASP A 66 18.65 8.27 10.10
N GLU A 67 19.87 8.70 9.83
CA GLU A 67 20.96 7.84 9.33
C GLU A 67 21.50 6.97 10.49
N GLU A 68 21.48 5.65 10.30
CA GLU A 68 22.16 4.71 11.18
C GLU A 68 23.46 4.21 10.54
N PRO A 69 24.63 4.52 11.13
CA PRO A 69 25.89 4.00 10.64
C PRO A 69 25.95 2.49 10.83
N SER A 70 26.52 1.79 9.85
CA SER A 70 26.66 0.34 9.93
C SER A 70 27.51 -0.07 11.13
N MET A 71 26.93 -0.81 12.07
CA MET A 71 27.64 -1.36 13.24
C MET A 71 28.36 -2.68 12.95
N ASN A 72 28.17 -3.27 11.77
CA ASN A 72 28.78 -4.54 11.36
C ASN A 72 29.56 -4.31 10.06
N ASP A 73 30.51 -5.18 9.69
CA ASP A 73 31.33 -5.15 8.44
C ASP A 73 30.53 -5.14 7.11
N SER A 74 29.23 -4.88 7.15
CA SER A 74 28.40 -4.49 6.02
C SER A 74 28.71 -3.03 5.68
N ASP A 75 29.33 -2.76 4.53
CA ASP A 75 29.65 -1.41 4.03
C ASP A 75 28.43 -0.52 3.67
N TYR A 76 27.22 -0.84 4.14
CA TYR A 76 25.99 -0.14 3.76
C TYR A 76 25.42 0.66 4.94
N SER A 77 25.20 1.97 4.74
CA SER A 77 24.40 2.78 5.66
C SER A 77 22.91 2.49 5.45
N ALA A 78 22.13 2.72 6.51
CA ALA A 78 20.68 2.57 6.49
C ALA A 78 20.00 3.82 7.04
N TRP A 79 18.96 4.28 6.36
CA TRP A 79 18.15 5.42 6.77
C TRP A 79 16.82 4.94 7.30
N LYS A 80 16.39 5.51 8.43
CA LYS A 80 15.14 5.13 9.09
C LYS A 80 14.21 6.33 9.27
N TYR A 81 12.92 6.09 9.05
CA TYR A 81 11.86 7.07 9.31
C TYR A 81 10.74 6.47 10.14
N LYS A 82 10.26 7.21 11.14
CA LYS A 82 9.20 6.74 12.04
C LYS A 82 7.83 6.78 11.38
N CYS A 83 7.13 5.66 11.40
CA CYS A 83 5.74 5.60 10.95
C CYS A 83 4.78 6.07 12.06
N ARG A 84 3.67 6.71 11.67
CA ARG A 84 2.58 7.10 12.57
C ARG A 84 1.93 5.95 13.35
N CYS A 85 2.06 4.71 12.88
CA CYS A 85 1.58 3.53 13.60
C CYS A 85 2.55 3.06 14.71
N GLY A 86 3.74 3.66 14.82
CA GLY A 86 4.82 3.22 15.70
C GLY A 86 5.82 2.25 15.05
N GLY A 87 5.59 1.84 13.80
CA GLY A 87 6.56 1.09 12.98
C GLY A 87 7.66 1.97 12.38
N VAL A 88 8.47 1.39 11.50
CA VAL A 88 9.61 2.07 10.88
C VAL A 88 9.66 1.79 9.38
N TYR A 89 10.05 2.80 8.61
CA TYR A 89 10.47 2.68 7.22
C TYR A 89 12.00 2.64 7.17
N THR A 90 12.57 1.74 6.37
CA THR A 90 14.02 1.61 6.22
C THR A 90 14.38 1.55 4.75
N ILE A 91 15.43 2.27 4.35
CA ILE A 91 16.06 2.17 3.03
C ILE A 91 17.58 2.12 3.19
N THR A 92 18.25 1.34 2.36
CA THR A 92 19.71 1.18 2.35
C THR A 92 20.35 1.81 1.12
N ASP A 93 21.65 2.12 1.20
CA ASP A 93 22.41 2.62 0.04
C ASP A 93 22.25 1.74 -1.19
N LYS A 94 22.38 0.43 -1.02
CA LYS A 94 22.25 -0.55 -2.11
C LYS A 94 20.89 -0.50 -2.79
N GLU A 95 19.83 -0.26 -2.03
CA GLU A 95 18.47 -0.09 -2.58
C GLU A 95 18.38 1.21 -3.37
N MET A 96 18.91 2.31 -2.84
CA MET A 96 18.94 3.60 -3.54
C MET A 96 19.73 3.53 -4.85
N GLU A 97 20.92 2.91 -4.84
CA GLU A 97 21.74 2.68 -6.04
C GLU A 97 21.01 1.87 -7.12
N SER A 98 20.11 0.97 -6.73
CA SER A 98 19.27 0.21 -7.67
C SER A 98 18.06 0.99 -8.21
N GLY A 99 17.90 2.26 -7.84
CA GLY A 99 16.74 3.10 -8.18
C GLY A 99 15.50 2.79 -7.34
N HIS A 100 15.64 2.02 -6.26
CA HIS A 100 14.53 1.68 -5.37
C HIS A 100 14.21 2.87 -4.48
N HIS A 101 13.02 3.44 -4.61
CA HIS A 101 12.59 4.60 -3.84
C HIS A 101 11.27 4.38 -3.11
N SER A 102 10.66 3.20 -3.22
CA SER A 102 9.35 2.89 -2.62
C SER A 102 9.48 1.89 -1.47
N ILE A 103 9.34 2.35 -0.24
CA ILE A 103 9.52 1.50 0.95
C ILE A 103 8.23 1.35 1.76
N ALA A 104 8.04 0.18 2.36
CA ALA A 104 6.88 -0.15 3.16
C ALA A 104 7.18 -0.09 4.67
N CYS A 105 6.21 0.33 5.47
CA CYS A 105 6.31 0.28 6.92
C CYS A 105 6.35 -1.18 7.41
N SER A 106 7.28 -1.48 8.31
CA SER A 106 7.45 -2.80 8.93
C SER A 106 6.27 -3.31 9.76
N SER A 107 5.27 -2.46 10.04
CA SER A 107 4.11 -2.80 10.87
C SER A 107 2.77 -2.66 10.15
N CYS A 108 2.49 -1.52 9.50
CA CYS A 108 1.18 -1.25 8.90
C CYS A 108 1.11 -1.46 7.38
N SER A 109 2.21 -1.85 6.73
CA SER A 109 2.31 -2.03 5.26
C SER A 109 2.04 -0.78 4.39
N GLU A 110 1.91 0.41 5.01
CA GLU A 110 1.84 1.68 4.28
C GLU A 110 3.12 1.89 3.45
N VAL A 111 2.99 2.42 2.23
CA VAL A 111 4.11 2.65 1.30
C VAL A 111 4.30 4.14 1.07
N ILE A 112 5.56 4.59 1.21
CA ILE A 112 6.00 5.96 0.92
C ILE A 112 7.05 5.97 -0.19
N TRP A 113 7.27 7.12 -0.80
CA TRP A 113 8.44 7.37 -1.65
C TRP A 113 9.49 8.17 -0.89
N VAL A 114 10.75 7.76 -1.05
CA VAL A 114 11.93 8.46 -0.55
C VAL A 114 12.48 9.33 -1.67
N GLY A 115 12.59 10.63 -1.45
CA GLY A 115 13.22 11.56 -2.37
C GLY A 115 14.72 11.65 -2.10
N TYR A 116 15.53 11.17 -3.04
CA TYR A 116 16.99 11.28 -3.03
C TYR A 116 17.51 11.55 -4.45
N GLU A 117 18.69 12.15 -4.56
CA GLU A 117 19.38 12.34 -5.84
C GLU A 117 20.31 11.16 -6.11
N LEU A 118 20.20 10.55 -7.29
CA LEU A 118 21.16 9.52 -7.73
C LEU A 118 22.47 10.20 -8.12
N ALA A 119 23.59 9.78 -7.53
CA ALA A 119 24.92 10.35 -7.77
C ALA A 119 25.50 10.15 -9.21
N GLY A 120 24.65 9.81 -10.19
CA GLY A 120 25.02 9.45 -11.56
C GLY A 120 24.57 10.42 -12.66
N GLU A 121 23.72 11.41 -12.37
CA GLU A 121 23.36 12.44 -13.37
C GLU A 121 24.45 13.53 -13.43
N LYS A 122 25.61 13.16 -13.99
CA LYS A 122 26.48 14.16 -14.61
C LYS A 122 25.89 14.51 -15.96
N GLU A 123 25.52 15.78 -16.11
CA GLU A 123 25.07 16.41 -17.35
C GLU A 123 25.97 16.03 -18.54
N VAL A 124 25.34 15.66 -19.67
CA VAL A 124 25.99 15.50 -20.98
C VAL A 124 26.02 16.83 -21.71
#